data_AF-A0A7J7NU97-F1
#
_entry.id   AF-A0A7J7NU97-F1
#
_cell.length_a   1.000
_cell.length_b   1.000
_cell.length_c   1.000
_cell.angle_alpha   90.00
_cell.angle_beta   90.00
_cell.angle_gamma   90.00
#
_symmetry.space_group_name_H-M   'P 1'
#
loop_
_entity.id
_entity.type
_entity.pdbx_description
1 polymer ?
#
loop_
_entity_poly.entity_id
_entity_poly.type
_entity_poly.pdbx_seq_one_letter_code
_entity_poly.pdbx_strand_id
1 'polypeptide(L)'
;MKKLLQLVYWIISDKKATNILKKINLIPILVSVLDDLSTKTLSPACSLLVENVVGVLICFALPTDKKLQKFSVEQGVVSCLVKTLSSGSPVAKSRAATNLAQLSQSSFSLSKPKTSRWLCAFPCCKLCEVHDGNCSVKTTFCLLKADAVTPLVKNLASEERDCDEAVLGALTTLMQDEIWE
;
A
#
# COMPACT_ATOMS: atom_id res chain seq x y z
N MET A 1 24.35 1.96 3.40
CA MET A 1 22.88 1.95 3.20
C MET A 1 22.33 0.60 2.73
N LYS A 2 22.94 -0.11 1.77
CA LYS A 2 22.48 -1.46 1.34
C LYS A 2 22.40 -2.49 2.48
N LYS A 3 23.33 -2.50 3.44
CA LYS A 3 23.27 -3.38 4.64
C LYS A 3 22.12 -3.05 5.61
N LEU A 4 21.69 -1.79 5.70
CA LEU A 4 20.54 -1.39 6.51
C LEU A 4 19.23 -1.79 5.85
N LEU A 5 19.14 -1.67 4.52
CA LEU A 5 18.02 -2.22 3.75
C LEU A 5 17.95 -3.74 3.87
N GLN A 6 19.08 -4.45 3.87
CA GLN A 6 19.12 -5.90 4.04
C GLN A 6 18.78 -6.35 5.48
N LEU A 7 19.18 -5.59 6.50
CA LEU A 7 18.79 -5.81 7.90
C LEU A 7 17.31 -5.51 8.15
N VAL A 8 16.78 -4.47 7.50
CA VAL A 8 15.34 -4.17 7.47
C VAL A 8 14.61 -5.30 6.76
N TYR A 9 15.09 -5.79 5.61
CA TYR A 9 14.51 -6.95 4.92
C TYR A 9 14.53 -8.25 5.75
N TRP A 10 15.54 -8.45 6.61
CA TRP A 10 15.65 -9.63 7.49
C TRP A 10 14.84 -9.53 8.78
N ILE A 11 14.57 -8.31 9.28
CA ILE A 11 13.67 -8.06 10.42
C ILE A 11 12.18 -8.17 9.99
N ILE A 12 11.90 -8.07 8.68
CA ILE A 12 10.56 -7.99 8.10
C ILE A 12 10.03 -9.37 7.70
N SER A 13 9.53 -10.12 8.68
CA SER A 13 8.43 -11.11 8.55
C SER A 13 8.16 -11.86 9.86
N ASP A 14 8.58 -11.33 11.01
CA ASP A 14 8.19 -11.96 12.27
C ASP A 14 6.69 -11.73 12.51
N LYS A 15 5.89 -12.74 12.12
CA LYS A 15 4.45 -12.80 12.36
C LYS A 15 4.14 -12.63 13.84
N LYS A 16 5.00 -13.07 14.76
CA LYS A 16 4.82 -12.88 16.20
C LYS A 16 4.94 -11.41 16.55
N ALA A 17 5.99 -10.73 16.08
CA ALA A 17 6.21 -9.31 16.34
C ALA A 17 5.05 -8.45 15.78
N THR A 18 4.71 -8.62 14.50
CA THR A 18 3.59 -7.88 13.86
C THR A 18 2.25 -8.15 14.54
N ASN A 19 2.01 -9.37 15.04
CA ASN A 19 0.82 -9.67 15.83
C ASN A 19 0.80 -8.98 17.20
N ILE A 20 1.94 -8.88 17.89
CA ILE A 20 2.04 -8.11 19.15
C ILE A 20 1.77 -6.64 18.87
N LEU A 21 2.41 -6.07 17.86
CA LEU A 21 2.23 -4.67 17.46
C LEU A 21 0.78 -4.35 17.06
N LYS A 22 0.12 -5.29 16.37
CA LYS A 22 -1.31 -5.23 16.08
C LYS A 22 -2.15 -5.20 17.37
N LYS A 23 -1.87 -6.08 18.34
CA LYS A 23 -2.63 -6.15 19.61
C LYS A 23 -2.53 -4.89 20.45
N ILE A 24 -1.40 -4.18 20.38
CA ILE A 24 -1.20 -2.91 21.10
C ILE A 24 -1.68 -1.68 20.32
N ASN A 25 -2.47 -1.87 19.26
CA ASN A 25 -3.03 -0.80 18.42
C ASN A 25 -1.98 0.13 17.78
N LEU A 26 -0.83 -0.41 17.36
CA LEU A 26 0.21 0.40 16.71
C LEU A 26 -0.31 1.08 15.44
N ILE A 27 -0.98 0.35 14.52
CA ILE A 27 -1.41 0.91 13.23
C ILE A 27 -2.35 2.11 13.40
N PRO A 28 -3.43 2.05 14.21
CA PRO A 28 -4.28 3.21 14.46
C PRO A 28 -3.51 4.44 14.97
N ILE A 29 -2.55 4.22 15.89
CA ILE A 29 -1.71 5.31 16.43
C ILE A 29 -0.86 5.93 15.32
N LEU A 30 -0.22 5.11 14.50
CA LEU A 30 0.61 5.58 13.38
C LEU A 30 -0.21 6.35 12.33
N VAL A 31 -1.42 5.88 12.02
CA VAL A 31 -2.35 6.57 11.10
C VAL A 31 -2.73 7.93 11.66
N SER A 32 -3.08 8.01 12.95
CA SER A 32 -3.37 9.29 13.62
C SER A 32 -2.20 10.26 13.54
N VAL A 33 -0.97 9.79 13.78
CA VAL A 33 0.25 10.60 13.65
C VAL A 33 0.42 11.14 12.22
N LEU A 34 0.18 10.31 11.19
CA LEU A 34 0.28 10.76 9.80
C LEU A 34 -0.78 11.79 9.43
N ASP A 35 -2.03 11.62 9.87
CA ASP A 35 -3.09 12.58 9.61
C ASP A 35 -2.85 13.92 10.30
N ASP A 36 -2.36 13.90 11.56
CA ASP A 36 -2.00 15.12 12.29
C ASP A 36 -0.86 15.90 11.62
N LEU A 37 0.10 15.20 11.02
CA LEU A 37 1.23 15.80 10.32
C LEU A 37 0.84 16.30 8.92
N SER A 38 -0.11 15.64 8.25
CA SER A 38 -0.53 16.01 6.89
C SER A 38 -1.17 17.39 6.78
N THR A 39 -1.61 17.98 7.90
CA THR A 39 -2.27 19.31 7.93
C THR A 39 -1.32 20.46 8.24
N LYS A 40 -0.03 20.19 8.46
CA LYS A 40 0.95 21.17 8.96
C LYS A 40 2.10 21.35 7.98
N THR A 41 2.66 22.56 7.92
CA THR A 41 3.97 22.77 7.31
C THR A 41 5.00 21.96 8.09
N LEU A 42 5.61 20.97 7.44
CA LEU A 42 6.48 20.01 8.11
C LEU A 42 7.85 20.63 8.37
N SER A 43 8.26 20.63 9.63
CA SER A 43 9.68 20.78 9.97
C SER A 43 10.49 19.59 9.43
N PRO A 44 11.83 19.70 9.26
CA PRO A 44 12.66 18.56 8.86
C PRO A 44 12.49 17.33 9.76
N ALA A 45 12.33 17.53 11.08
CA ALA A 45 12.07 16.44 12.03
C ALA A 45 10.71 15.77 11.79
N CYS A 46 9.67 16.53 11.46
CA CYS A 46 8.36 15.99 11.12
C CYS A 46 8.40 15.19 9.80
N SER A 47 9.17 15.64 8.80
CA SER A 47 9.38 14.88 7.56
C SER A 47 10.04 13.52 7.83
N LEU A 48 11.10 13.50 8.64
CA LEU A 48 11.77 12.25 9.02
C LEU A 48 10.84 11.31 9.79
N LEU A 49 9.96 11.85 10.64
CA LEU A 49 8.95 11.07 11.33
C LEU A 49 7.97 10.42 10.34
N VAL A 50 7.44 11.17 9.36
CA VAL A 50 6.57 10.63 8.30
C VAL A 50 7.28 9.51 7.56
N GLU A 51 8.52 9.73 7.12
CA GLU A 51 9.32 8.71 6.44
C GLU A 51 9.38 7.42 7.27
N ASN A 52 9.72 7.53 8.56
CA ASN A 52 9.89 6.39 9.45
C ASN A 52 8.58 5.67 9.74
N VAL A 53 7.49 6.40 9.96
CA VAL A 53 6.17 5.81 10.15
C VAL A 53 5.74 5.02 8.91
N VAL A 54 5.85 5.61 7.72
CA VAL A 54 5.51 4.94 6.45
C VAL A 54 6.43 3.74 6.19
N GLY A 55 7.70 3.82 6.62
CA GLY A 55 8.63 2.70 6.60
C GLY A 55 8.20 1.53 7.48
N VAL A 56 7.71 1.80 8.69
CA VAL A 56 7.17 0.75 9.59
C VAL A 56 5.93 0.09 8.99
N LEU A 57 5.08 0.85 8.28
CA LEU A 57 3.87 0.31 7.65
C LEU A 57 4.16 -0.77 6.59
N ILE A 58 5.36 -0.80 6.00
CA ILE A 58 5.79 -1.84 5.04
C ILE A 58 5.62 -3.24 5.65
N CYS A 59 5.94 -3.40 6.93
CA CYS A 59 5.80 -4.68 7.65
C CYS A 59 4.35 -5.19 7.70
N PHE A 60 3.38 -4.29 7.59
CA PHE A 60 1.95 -4.57 7.63
C PHE A 60 1.31 -4.64 6.24
N ALA A 61 2.09 -4.38 5.19
CA ALA A 61 1.69 -4.43 3.80
C ALA A 61 2.17 -5.69 3.08
N LEU A 62 2.94 -6.58 3.73
CA LEU A 62 3.53 -7.76 3.11
C LEU A 62 2.49 -8.69 2.43
N PRO A 63 2.72 -9.11 1.16
CA PRO A 63 1.79 -10.00 0.43
C PRO A 63 1.59 -11.37 1.08
N THR A 64 2.56 -11.82 1.89
CA THR A 64 2.55 -13.13 2.56
C THR A 64 1.55 -13.21 3.72
N ASP A 65 0.99 -12.09 4.18
CA ASP A 65 -0.02 -12.04 5.23
C ASP A 65 -1.23 -11.15 4.85
N LYS A 66 -2.10 -11.70 4.00
CA LYS A 66 -3.34 -11.04 3.55
C LYS A 66 -4.28 -10.64 4.69
N LYS A 67 -4.24 -11.34 5.84
CA LYS A 67 -5.05 -10.98 7.03
C LYS A 67 -4.50 -9.71 7.68
N LEU A 68 -3.18 -9.59 7.77
CA LEU A 68 -2.52 -8.40 8.26
C LEU A 68 -2.70 -7.22 7.30
N GLN A 69 -2.56 -7.44 5.98
CA GLN A 69 -2.84 -6.42 4.96
C GLN A 69 -4.26 -5.87 5.13
N LYS A 70 -5.27 -6.76 5.19
CA LYS A 70 -6.67 -6.35 5.33
C LYS A 70 -6.89 -5.53 6.60
N PHE A 71 -6.36 -5.98 7.74
CA PHE A 71 -6.43 -5.23 8.99
C PHE A 71 -5.80 -3.83 8.85
N SER A 72 -4.59 -3.74 8.27
CA SER A 72 -3.88 -2.48 8.05
C SER A 72 -4.69 -1.50 7.19
N VAL A 73 -5.26 -1.99 6.08
CA VAL A 73 -6.09 -1.18 5.19
C VAL A 73 -7.40 -0.76 5.85
N GLU A 74 -8.01 -1.60 6.67
CA GLU A 74 -9.20 -1.25 7.47
C GLU A 74 -8.91 -0.10 8.46
N GLN A 75 -7.67 0.04 8.93
CA GLN A 75 -7.24 1.16 9.79
C GLN A 75 -6.94 2.45 9.00
N GLY A 76 -7.14 2.48 7.68
CA GLY A 76 -6.98 3.70 6.89
C GLY A 76 -5.60 3.89 6.25
N VAL A 77 -4.70 2.90 6.35
CA VAL A 77 -3.32 3.00 5.84
C VAL A 77 -3.25 3.45 4.38
N VAL A 78 -4.07 2.90 3.49
CA VAL A 78 -4.03 3.26 2.06
C VAL A 78 -4.26 4.76 1.83
N SER A 79 -5.18 5.37 2.58
CA SER A 79 -5.45 6.81 2.47
C SER A 79 -4.20 7.63 2.84
N CYS A 80 -3.54 7.28 3.94
CA CYS A 80 -2.31 7.94 4.37
C CYS A 80 -1.17 7.77 3.35
N LEU A 81 -1.05 6.59 2.75
CA LEU A 81 -0.03 6.32 1.71
C LEU A 81 -0.27 7.16 0.46
N VAL A 82 -1.51 7.28 -0.01
CA VAL A 82 -1.87 8.09 -1.19
C VAL A 82 -1.64 9.58 -0.93
N LYS A 83 -1.98 10.07 0.27
CA LYS A 83 -1.62 11.44 0.71
C LYS A 83 -0.10 11.63 0.71
N THR A 84 0.64 10.66 1.25
CA THR A 84 2.12 10.72 1.33
C THR A 84 2.77 10.76 -0.06
N LEU A 85 2.25 10.02 -1.05
CA LEU A 85 2.71 10.12 -2.44
C LEU A 85 2.56 11.53 -3.02
N SER A 86 1.56 12.29 -2.56
CA SER A 86 1.23 13.59 -3.13
C SER A 86 2.04 14.73 -2.52
N SER A 87 2.40 14.63 -1.23
CA SER A 87 3.01 15.75 -0.48
C SER A 87 4.22 15.38 0.39
N GLY A 88 4.64 14.11 0.41
CA GLY A 88 5.77 13.65 1.21
C GLY A 88 7.13 14.01 0.62
N SER A 89 8.19 13.81 1.42
CA SER A 89 9.57 13.84 0.93
C SER A 89 9.83 12.72 -0.09
N PRO A 90 10.91 12.80 -0.89
CA PRO A 90 11.27 11.73 -1.83
C PRO A 90 11.33 10.34 -1.18
N VAL A 91 11.91 10.26 0.03
CA VAL A 91 12.00 9.01 0.81
C VAL A 91 10.61 8.55 1.26
N ALA A 92 9.75 9.45 1.73
CA ALA A 92 8.40 9.11 2.16
C ALA A 92 7.55 8.60 0.98
N LYS A 93 7.64 9.27 -0.17
CA LYS A 93 7.01 8.85 -1.43
C LYS A 93 7.49 7.46 -1.86
N SER A 94 8.80 7.21 -1.84
CA SER A 94 9.40 5.91 -2.16
C SER A 94 8.89 4.77 -1.25
N ARG A 95 8.83 5.03 0.06
CA ARG A 95 8.26 4.06 1.03
C ARG A 95 6.75 3.89 0.85
N ALA A 96 6.01 4.95 0.53
CA ALA A 96 4.58 4.88 0.27
C ALA A 96 4.28 4.05 -0.99
N ALA A 97 5.02 4.26 -2.07
CA ALA A 97 4.94 3.46 -3.28
C ALA A 97 5.27 1.98 -3.01
N THR A 98 6.31 1.71 -2.22
CA THR A 98 6.66 0.34 -1.79
C THR A 98 5.50 -0.35 -1.06
N ASN A 99 4.87 0.33 -0.10
CA ASN A 99 3.69 -0.21 0.60
C ASN A 99 2.55 -0.52 -0.37
N LEU A 100 2.24 0.43 -1.26
CA LEU A 100 1.16 0.27 -2.23
C LEU A 100 1.42 -0.89 -3.18
N ALA A 101 2.67 -1.05 -3.64
CA ALA A 101 3.08 -2.21 -4.44
C ALA A 101 2.87 -3.53 -3.69
N GLN A 102 3.28 -3.61 -2.43
CA GLN A 102 3.09 -4.83 -1.63
C GLN A 102 1.62 -5.17 -1.40
N LEU A 103 0.78 -4.16 -1.16
CA LEU A 103 -0.66 -4.34 -1.05
C LEU A 103 -1.27 -4.82 -2.38
N SER A 104 -0.92 -4.17 -3.49
CA SER A 104 -1.53 -4.44 -4.79
C SER A 104 -1.05 -5.72 -5.46
N GLN A 105 0.10 -6.28 -5.07
CA GLN A 105 0.49 -7.65 -5.46
C GLN A 105 -0.56 -8.70 -5.07
N SER A 106 -1.33 -8.46 -4.01
CA SER A 106 -2.42 -9.36 -3.62
C SER A 106 -3.70 -9.12 -4.45
N SER A 107 -3.83 -7.98 -5.15
CA SER A 107 -5.07 -7.53 -5.78
C SER A 107 -5.65 -8.52 -6.77
N PHE A 108 -4.84 -9.01 -7.70
CA PHE A 108 -5.27 -9.94 -8.73
C PHE A 108 -5.85 -11.23 -8.13
N SER A 109 -5.16 -11.83 -7.14
CA SER A 109 -5.66 -13.03 -6.47
C SER A 109 -6.95 -12.80 -5.68
N LEU A 110 -7.18 -11.57 -5.20
CA LEU A 110 -8.33 -11.18 -4.38
C LEU A 110 -9.51 -10.68 -5.22
N SER A 111 -9.29 -10.29 -6.48
CA SER A 111 -10.32 -9.78 -7.40
C SER A 111 -11.05 -10.90 -8.13
N LYS A 112 -10.45 -12.10 -8.24
CA LYS A 112 -11.07 -13.24 -8.93
C LYS A 112 -12.47 -13.51 -8.38
N PRO A 113 -13.50 -13.56 -9.25
CA PRO A 113 -14.84 -13.91 -8.80
C PRO A 113 -14.78 -15.29 -8.16
N LYS A 114 -15.20 -15.40 -6.90
CA LYS A 114 -15.48 -16.70 -6.30
C LYS A 114 -16.51 -17.36 -7.22
N THR A 115 -16.19 -18.51 -7.78
CA THR A 115 -17.04 -19.25 -8.73
C THR A 115 -18.38 -19.60 -8.10
N SER A 116 -19.28 -18.62 -8.11
CA SER A 116 -20.66 -18.76 -7.68
C SER A 116 -21.41 -19.31 -8.89
N ARG A 117 -21.77 -20.58 -8.80
CA ARG A 117 -22.54 -21.38 -9.78
C ARG A 117 -23.97 -20.86 -10.01
N TRP A 118 -24.31 -19.67 -9.53
CA TRP A 118 -25.64 -19.07 -9.58
C TRP A 118 -25.64 -17.89 -10.55
N LEU A 119 -26.17 -18.15 -11.75
CA LEU A 119 -26.16 -17.29 -12.94
C LEU A 119 -27.14 -16.11 -12.89
N CYS A 120 -27.77 -15.78 -11.76
CA CYS A 120 -28.92 -14.86 -11.76
C CYS A 120 -28.85 -13.66 -10.81
N ALA A 121 -27.67 -13.31 -10.29
CA ALA A 121 -27.53 -12.12 -9.44
C ALA A 121 -26.14 -11.46 -9.58
N PHE A 122 -25.88 -10.84 -10.73
CA PHE A 122 -24.85 -9.80 -10.82
C PHE A 122 -25.57 -8.44 -10.85
N PRO A 123 -25.70 -7.74 -9.72
CA PRO A 123 -26.20 -6.37 -9.74
C PRO A 123 -25.11 -5.48 -10.35
N CYS A 124 -25.46 -4.79 -11.45
CA CYS A 124 -25.17 -3.40 -11.87
C CYS A 124 -23.79 -2.73 -11.62
N CYS A 125 -22.84 -3.39 -10.98
CA CYS A 125 -21.56 -2.82 -10.60
C CYS A 125 -20.57 -3.02 -11.74
N LYS A 126 -20.06 -1.92 -12.30
CA LYS A 126 -18.99 -1.97 -13.30
C LYS A 126 -17.79 -2.75 -12.72
N LEU A 127 -17.36 -3.79 -13.41
CA LEU A 127 -16.15 -4.53 -13.08
C LEU A 127 -14.94 -3.56 -13.10
N CYS A 128 -13.91 -3.90 -12.33
CA CYS A 128 -12.68 -3.14 -12.33
C CYS A 128 -12.02 -3.21 -13.72
N GLU A 129 -11.72 -2.06 -14.31
CA GLU A 129 -11.09 -1.96 -15.65
C GLU A 129 -9.69 -2.59 -15.73
N VAL A 130 -9.07 -2.88 -14.58
CA VAL A 130 -7.71 -3.43 -14.49
C VAL A 130 -7.71 -4.92 -14.10
N HIS A 131 -8.69 -5.36 -13.32
CA HIS A 131 -8.67 -6.71 -12.74
C HIS A 131 -9.89 -7.55 -13.13
N ASP A 132 -10.78 -7.01 -13.97
CA ASP A 132 -12.04 -7.62 -14.43
C ASP A 132 -12.92 -8.24 -13.33
N GLY A 133 -12.76 -7.75 -12.10
CA GLY A 133 -13.40 -8.28 -10.90
C GLY A 133 -14.01 -7.20 -10.02
N ASN A 134 -14.68 -7.61 -8.95
CA ASN A 134 -15.27 -6.68 -7.98
C ASN A 134 -14.19 -6.15 -7.01
N CYS A 135 -13.46 -5.13 -7.45
CA CYS A 135 -12.38 -4.54 -6.67
C CYS A 135 -12.85 -3.44 -5.71
N SER A 136 -12.19 -3.36 -4.57
CA SER A 136 -12.26 -2.20 -3.67
C SER A 136 -10.93 -2.00 -2.96
N VAL A 137 -10.75 -0.83 -2.34
CA VAL A 137 -9.57 -0.57 -1.50
C VAL A 137 -9.47 -1.59 -0.36
N LYS A 138 -10.57 -1.83 0.37
CA LYS A 138 -10.56 -2.66 1.59
C LYS A 138 -10.48 -4.15 1.33
N THR A 139 -11.03 -4.63 0.21
CA THR A 139 -11.14 -6.07 -0.07
C THR A 139 -10.07 -6.58 -1.00
N THR A 140 -9.65 -5.77 -1.98
CA THR A 140 -8.70 -6.19 -3.01
C THR A 140 -7.49 -5.27 -3.11
N PHE A 141 -7.38 -4.22 -2.29
CA PHE A 141 -6.25 -3.30 -2.29
C PHE A 141 -5.98 -2.63 -3.66
N CYS A 142 -7.02 -2.51 -4.50
CA CYS A 142 -6.86 -2.07 -5.88
C CYS A 142 -6.42 -0.60 -5.93
N LEU A 143 -5.28 -0.33 -6.57
CA LEU A 143 -4.72 1.02 -6.70
C LEU A 143 -5.62 1.97 -7.48
N LEU A 144 -6.32 1.47 -8.50
CA LEU A 144 -7.29 2.26 -9.26
C LEU A 144 -8.45 2.72 -8.37
N LYS A 145 -8.98 1.82 -7.53
CA LYS A 145 -10.07 2.17 -6.58
C LYS A 145 -9.58 3.00 -5.39
N ALA A 146 -8.27 3.08 -5.17
CA ALA A 146 -7.64 3.90 -4.15
C ALA A 146 -7.23 5.29 -4.66
N ASP A 147 -7.52 5.62 -5.92
CA ASP A 147 -7.06 6.85 -6.59
C ASP A 147 -5.53 7.04 -6.52
N ALA A 148 -4.78 5.93 -6.45
CA ALA A 148 -3.34 5.95 -6.26
C ALA A 148 -2.56 6.08 -7.59
N VAL A 149 -3.18 5.71 -8.71
CA VAL A 149 -2.52 5.68 -10.03
C VAL A 149 -2.06 7.07 -10.46
N THR A 150 -2.91 8.10 -10.31
CA THR A 150 -2.56 9.46 -10.72
C THR A 150 -1.39 10.03 -9.89
N PRO A 151 -1.38 9.97 -8.55
CA PRO A 151 -0.20 10.34 -7.75
C PRO A 151 1.06 9.55 -8.11
N LEU A 152 0.96 8.25 -8.39
CA LEU A 152 2.12 7.44 -8.81
C LEU A 152 2.72 7.99 -10.12
N VAL A 153 1.89 8.17 -11.16
CA VAL A 153 2.36 8.70 -12.46
C VAL A 153 2.92 10.12 -12.32
N LYS A 154 2.30 10.98 -11.50
CA LYS A 154 2.81 12.34 -11.24
C LYS A 154 4.22 12.35 -10.65
N ASN A 155 4.56 11.39 -9.80
CA ASN A 155 5.91 11.31 -9.22
C ASN A 155 6.97 10.97 -10.30
N LEU A 156 6.66 10.12 -11.28
CA LEU A 156 7.58 9.83 -12.40
C LEU A 156 7.83 11.02 -13.33
N ALA A 157 6.89 11.97 -13.37
CA ALA A 157 7.03 13.20 -14.15
C ALA A 157 7.83 14.29 -13.42
N SER A 158 8.21 14.08 -12.15
CA SER A 158 8.98 15.03 -11.37
C SER A 158 10.49 14.89 -11.63
N GLU A 159 11.27 15.89 -11.21
CA GLU A 159 12.74 15.82 -11.29
C GLU A 159 13.35 14.86 -10.24
N GLU A 160 12.58 14.51 -9.20
CA GLU A 160 12.99 13.59 -8.13
C GLU A 160 12.99 12.15 -8.63
N ARG A 161 14.14 11.46 -8.57
CA ARG A 161 14.29 10.07 -9.06
C ARG A 161 14.31 9.00 -7.96
N ASP A 162 14.34 9.41 -6.69
CA ASP A 162 14.51 8.52 -5.53
C ASP A 162 13.35 7.53 -5.32
N CYS A 163 12.17 7.84 -5.89
CA CYS A 163 10.97 7.03 -5.74
C CYS A 163 10.62 6.21 -6.99
N ASP A 164 11.32 6.40 -8.10
CA ASP A 164 10.97 5.80 -9.39
C ASP A 164 10.85 4.29 -9.37
N GLU A 165 11.85 3.60 -8.81
CA GLU A 165 11.86 2.14 -8.73
C GLU A 165 10.62 1.63 -7.98
N ALA A 166 10.31 2.24 -6.84
CA ALA A 166 9.16 1.87 -6.03
C ALA A 166 7.83 2.22 -6.73
N VAL A 167 7.76 3.37 -7.41
CA VAL A 167 6.58 3.82 -8.15
C VAL A 167 6.30 2.91 -9.35
N LEU A 168 7.33 2.59 -10.15
CA LEU A 168 7.23 1.64 -11.24
C LEU A 168 6.85 0.25 -10.70
N GLY A 169 7.45 -0.18 -9.59
CA GLY A 169 7.09 -1.42 -8.91
C GLY A 169 5.63 -1.47 -8.45
N ALA A 170 5.04 -0.34 -8.06
CA ALA A 170 3.61 -0.28 -7.74
C ALA A 170 2.74 -0.35 -9.01
N LEU A 171 3.11 0.39 -10.06
CA LEU A 171 2.36 0.40 -11.31
C LEU A 171 2.38 -0.95 -12.03
N THR A 172 3.49 -1.70 -11.97
CA THR A 172 3.60 -3.02 -12.59
C THR A 172 2.64 -4.04 -12.00
N THR A 173 2.20 -3.87 -10.76
CA THR A 173 1.20 -4.75 -10.15
C THR A 173 -0.17 -4.70 -10.84
N LEU A 174 -0.47 -3.62 -11.55
CA LEU A 174 -1.72 -3.48 -12.32
C LEU A 174 -1.69 -4.27 -13.62
N MET A 175 -0.50 -4.68 -14.06
CA MET A 175 -0.27 -5.44 -15.29
C MET A 175 0.00 -6.92 -14.99
N GLN A 176 -0.38 -7.40 -13.79
CA GLN A 176 -0.25 -8.81 -13.44
C GLN A 176 -1.32 -9.63 -14.13
N ASP A 177 -0.89 -10.54 -14.99
CA ASP A 177 -1.73 -11.58 -15.59
C ASP A 177 -1.67 -12.89 -14.78
N GLU A 178 -2.52 -13.86 -15.13
CA GLU A 178 -2.35 -15.24 -14.65
C GLU A 178 -0.99 -15.78 -15.11
N ILE A 179 0.00 -15.75 -14.22
CA ILE A 179 1.15 -16.65 -14.36
C ILE A 179 0.59 -18.03 -14.03
N TRP A 180 0.36 -18.83 -15.07
CA TRP A 180 0.03 -20.24 -14.95
C TRP A 180 1.27 -20.96 -14.37
N GLU A 181 1.25 -21.24 -13.06
CA GLU A 181 2.08 -22.28 -12.42
C GLU A 181 1.22 -23.48 -12.05
#